data_AF-A0A940BNC7-F1
#
_entry.id   AF-A0A940BNC7-F1
#
_cell.length_a   1.000
_cell.length_b   1.000
_cell.length_c   1.000
_cell.angle_alpha   90.00
_cell.angle_beta   90.00
_cell.angle_gamma   90.00
#
_symmetry.space_group_name_H-M   'P 1'
#
loop_
_entity.id
_entity.type
_entity.pdbx_description
1 polymer ?
#
loop_
_entity_poly.entity_id
_entity_poly.type
_entity_poly.pdbx_seq_one_letter_code
_entity_poly.pdbx_strand_id
1 'polypeptide(L)'
;MASRKLKLSFETKQKADNFLKFNAPEILSEKGKAPVRSYYCQLCCAWHVTSNSSEKSASSLDSRDEKLLDYFIHESGTAKTEMKRLASQIRERMRAIDVAMEMNDLSLARNLLRLSMNDLNLMKHMNPHSFLILRPQRQLSRRLKEIDMIEGK
;
A
#
# COMPACT_ATOMS: atom_id res chain seq x y z
N MET A 1 5.74 16.27 -12.88
CA MET A 1 5.24 17.35 -11.99
C MET A 1 3.76 17.12 -11.73
N ALA A 2 3.37 16.74 -10.50
CA ALA A 2 1.96 16.65 -10.12
C ALA A 2 1.38 18.07 -9.98
N SER A 3 0.30 18.36 -10.69
CA SER A 3 -0.36 19.66 -10.64
C SER A 3 -0.89 19.93 -9.23
N ARG A 4 -0.47 21.03 -8.59
CA ARG A 4 -0.95 21.49 -7.27
C ARG A 4 -2.39 22.03 -7.28
N LYS A 5 -3.11 21.94 -8.41
CA LYS A 5 -4.51 22.36 -8.49
C LYS A 5 -5.41 21.22 -8.05
N LEU A 6 -6.23 21.48 -7.03
CA LEU A 6 -7.36 20.63 -6.64
C LEU A 6 -8.23 20.39 -7.88
N LYS A 7 -8.41 19.11 -8.25
CA LYS A 7 -9.34 18.72 -9.30
C LYS A 7 -10.75 18.71 -8.72
N LEU A 8 -11.69 19.39 -9.37
CA LEU A 8 -13.11 19.27 -9.02
C LEU A 8 -13.56 17.81 -9.21
N SER A 9 -14.23 17.27 -8.20
CA SER A 9 -14.74 15.90 -8.18
C SER A 9 -16.21 15.87 -7.77
N PHE A 10 -16.96 14.92 -8.33
CA PHE A 10 -18.38 14.71 -8.09
C PHE A 10 -18.65 13.23 -7.82
N GLU A 11 -19.63 12.94 -6.97
CA GLU A 11 -20.02 11.56 -6.65
C GLU A 11 -20.71 10.87 -7.83
N THR A 12 -21.50 11.60 -8.61
CA THR A 12 -22.31 11.04 -9.70
C THR A 12 -22.04 11.78 -11.00
N LYS A 13 -22.23 11.06 -12.12
CA LYS A 13 -22.14 11.64 -13.47
C LYS A 13 -23.08 12.83 -13.62
N GLN A 14 -24.31 12.71 -13.12
CA GLN A 14 -25.32 13.75 -13.21
C GLN A 14 -24.88 15.06 -12.52
N LYS A 15 -24.24 14.99 -11.35
CA LYS A 15 -23.69 16.17 -10.68
C LYS A 15 -22.60 16.85 -11.51
N ALA A 16 -21.71 16.05 -12.12
CA ALA A 16 -20.67 16.57 -13.02
C ALA A 16 -21.25 17.20 -14.30
N ASP A 17 -22.24 16.56 -14.92
CA ASP A 17 -22.89 17.04 -16.13
C ASP A 17 -23.71 18.32 -15.85
N ASN A 18 -24.39 18.39 -14.70
CA ASN A 18 -25.05 19.62 -14.25
C ASN A 18 -24.05 20.75 -14.04
N PHE A 19 -22.88 20.46 -13.46
CA PHE A 19 -21.83 21.46 -13.32
C PHE A 19 -21.42 22.03 -14.69
N LEU A 20 -21.20 21.18 -15.69
CA LEU A 20 -20.90 21.62 -17.05
C LEU A 20 -22.02 22.49 -17.61
N LYS A 21 -23.27 22.02 -17.51
CA LYS A 21 -24.45 22.69 -18.07
C LYS A 21 -24.64 24.11 -17.53
N PHE A 22 -24.48 24.30 -16.22
CA PHE A 22 -24.80 25.57 -15.57
C PHE A 22 -23.60 26.52 -15.43
N ASN A 23 -22.37 26.01 -15.42
CA ASN A 23 -21.18 26.83 -15.12
C ASN A 23 -20.26 27.04 -16.33
N ALA A 24 -20.29 26.15 -17.34
CA ALA A 24 -19.36 26.26 -18.47
C ALA A 24 -19.46 27.59 -19.25
N PRO A 25 -20.65 28.18 -19.50
CA PRO A 25 -20.75 29.45 -20.22
C PRO A 25 -20.06 30.61 -19.49
N GLU A 26 -20.30 30.73 -18.19
CA GLU A 26 -19.70 31.77 -17.34
C GLU A 26 -18.18 31.57 -17.23
N ILE A 27 -17.73 30.34 -16.95
CA ILE A 27 -16.30 30.00 -16.90
C ILE A 27 -15.60 30.33 -18.23
N LEU A 28 -16.25 30.06 -19.37
CA LEU A 28 -15.70 30.36 -20.69
C LEU A 28 -15.57 31.88 -20.90
N SER A 29 -16.60 32.64 -20.52
CA SER A 29 -16.60 34.12 -20.60
C SER A 29 -15.48 34.73 -19.78
N GLU A 30 -15.31 34.29 -18.52
CA GLU A 30 -14.32 34.85 -17.61
C GLU A 30 -12.88 34.42 -17.91
N LYS A 31 -12.68 33.14 -18.26
CA LYS A 31 -11.34 32.52 -18.28
C LYS A 31 -10.88 32.13 -19.68
N GLY A 32 -11.71 32.31 -20.70
CA GLY A 32 -11.45 31.90 -22.08
C GLY A 32 -11.36 30.39 -22.29
N LYS A 33 -11.60 29.57 -21.25
CA LYS A 33 -11.55 28.11 -21.31
C LYS A 33 -12.44 27.47 -20.24
N ALA A 34 -13.35 26.60 -20.68
CA ALA A 34 -14.23 25.84 -19.81
C ALA A 34 -14.05 24.32 -19.97
N PRO A 35 -14.40 23.53 -18.95
CA PRO A 35 -14.59 22.10 -19.14
C PRO A 35 -15.76 21.82 -20.09
N VAL A 36 -15.63 20.77 -20.89
CA VAL A 36 -16.57 20.44 -21.98
C VAL A 36 -17.20 19.05 -21.83
N ARG A 37 -16.62 18.18 -20.99
CA ARG A 37 -17.17 16.85 -20.71
C ARG A 37 -16.83 16.36 -19.32
N SER A 38 -17.59 15.39 -18.85
CA SER A 38 -17.31 14.63 -17.62
C SER A 38 -16.60 13.32 -17.96
N TYR A 39 -15.85 12.77 -16.99
CA TYR A 39 -15.25 11.44 -17.06
C TYR A 39 -15.12 10.83 -15.67
N TYR A 40 -15.15 9.50 -15.58
CA TYR A 40 -14.93 8.79 -14.32
C TYR A 40 -13.45 8.44 -14.18
N CYS A 41 -12.84 8.81 -13.05
CA CYS A 41 -11.46 8.45 -12.75
C CYS A 41 -11.45 7.24 -11.82
N GLN A 42 -10.95 6.10 -12.30
CA GLN A 42 -10.86 4.88 -11.50
C GLN A 42 -9.92 5.03 -10.29
N LEU A 43 -8.87 5.85 -10.40
CA LEU A 43 -7.93 6.11 -9.30
C LEU A 43 -8.55 6.95 -8.17
N CYS A 44 -9.48 7.86 -8.50
CA CYS A 44 -10.12 8.74 -7.52
C CYS A 44 -11.50 8.22 -7.07
N CYS A 45 -12.02 7.20 -7.74
CA CYS A 45 -13.40 6.72 -7.58
C CYS A 45 -14.44 7.85 -7.67
N ALA A 46 -14.23 8.81 -8.57
CA ALA A 46 -15.04 10.02 -8.68
C ALA A 46 -15.18 10.50 -10.12
N TRP A 47 -16.25 11.26 -10.38
CA TRP A 47 -16.48 11.96 -11.63
C TRP A 47 -15.74 13.29 -11.64
N HIS A 48 -15.02 13.57 -12.71
CA HIS A 48 -14.32 14.83 -12.94
C HIS A 48 -14.81 15.49 -14.22
N VAL A 49 -14.49 16.77 -14.36
CA VAL A 49 -14.74 17.54 -15.57
C VAL A 49 -13.43 17.92 -16.24
N THR A 50 -13.42 17.97 -17.57
CA THR A 50 -12.21 18.27 -18.36
C THR A 50 -12.51 19.16 -19.54
N SER A 51 -11.57 20.05 -19.87
CA SER A 51 -11.61 20.89 -21.07
C SER A 51 -11.15 20.17 -22.34
N ASN A 52 -10.74 18.91 -22.23
CA ASN A 52 -10.33 18.11 -23.37
C ASN A 52 -11.54 17.43 -24.01
N SER A 53 -11.91 17.85 -25.22
CA SER A 53 -13.04 17.32 -25.99
C SER A 53 -12.77 15.96 -26.65
N SER A 54 -11.52 15.51 -26.75
CA SER A 54 -11.17 14.32 -27.52
C SER A 54 -11.47 13.03 -26.75
N GLU A 55 -12.42 12.24 -27.26
CA GLU A 55 -12.71 10.89 -26.76
C GLU A 55 -11.54 9.92 -27.02
N LYS A 56 -10.82 10.05 -28.13
CA LYS A 56 -9.62 9.24 -28.42
C LYS A 56 -8.51 9.46 -27.38
N SER A 57 -8.38 10.70 -26.91
CA SER A 57 -7.45 10.99 -25.81
C SER A 57 -7.98 10.48 -24.46
N ALA A 58 -9.30 10.32 -24.30
CA ALA A 58 -9.89 9.73 -23.11
C ALA A 58 -9.54 8.24 -23.02
N SER A 59 -9.80 7.48 -24.08
CA SER A 59 -9.55 6.04 -24.10
C SER A 59 -8.08 5.67 -23.90
N SER A 60 -7.15 6.46 -24.44
CA SER A 60 -5.72 6.25 -24.19
C SER A 60 -5.29 6.55 -22.75
N LEU A 61 -5.92 7.52 -22.09
CA LEU A 61 -5.72 7.79 -20.66
C LEU A 61 -6.34 6.70 -19.79
N ASP A 62 -7.53 6.22 -20.15
CA ASP A 62 -8.21 5.13 -19.44
C ASP A 62 -7.36 3.85 -19.49
N SER A 63 -6.83 3.48 -20.67
CA SER A 63 -5.94 2.33 -20.81
C SER A 63 -4.64 2.46 -20.02
N ARG A 64 -4.09 3.69 -19.93
CA ARG A 64 -2.91 3.95 -19.10
C ARG A 64 -3.24 3.77 -17.62
N ASP A 65 -4.36 4.31 -17.16
CA ASP A 65 -4.77 4.24 -15.76
C ASP A 65 -5.14 2.80 -15.35
N GLU A 66 -5.74 2.01 -16.26
CA GLU A 66 -5.98 0.57 -16.09
C GLU A 66 -4.68 -0.22 -15.90
N LYS A 67 -3.66 0.03 -16.73
CA LYS A 67 -2.33 -0.59 -16.57
C LYS A 67 -1.68 -0.23 -15.24
N LEU A 68 -1.84 1.01 -14.78
CA LEU A 68 -1.33 1.44 -13.48
C LEU A 68 -2.05 0.72 -12.34
N LEU A 69 -3.38 0.58 -12.43
CA LEU A 69 -4.17 -0.16 -11.46
C LEU A 69 -3.76 -1.63 -11.39
N ASP A 70 -3.62 -2.29 -12.55
CA ASP A 70 -3.18 -3.69 -12.62
C ASP A 70 -1.80 -3.87 -11.98
N TYR A 71 -0.86 -2.96 -12.28
CA TYR A 71 0.45 -2.93 -11.65
C TYR A 71 0.35 -2.82 -10.11
N PHE A 72 -0.45 -1.88 -9.60
CA PHE A 72 -0.61 -1.70 -8.14
C PHE A 72 -1.30 -2.90 -7.48
N ILE A 73 -2.28 -3.51 -8.14
CA ILE A 73 -2.97 -4.71 -7.65
C ILE A 73 -1.97 -5.88 -7.59
N HIS A 74 -1.19 -6.08 -8.64
CA HIS A 74 -0.17 -7.12 -8.69
C HIS A 74 0.91 -6.91 -7.63
N GLU A 75 1.47 -5.70 -7.52
CA GLU A 75 2.49 -5.35 -6.51
C GLU A 75 1.96 -5.51 -5.07
N SER A 76 0.70 -5.13 -4.84
CA SER A 76 0.04 -5.38 -3.55
C SER A 76 -0.14 -6.88 -3.28
N GLY A 77 -0.43 -7.66 -4.32
CA GLY A 77 -0.57 -9.11 -4.26
C GLY A 77 0.75 -9.83 -3.95
N THR A 78 1.85 -9.42 -4.59
CA THR A 78 3.19 -9.97 -4.32
C THR A 78 3.63 -9.63 -2.90
N ALA A 79 3.46 -8.38 -2.47
CA ALA A 79 3.77 -7.97 -1.10
C ALA A 79 2.98 -8.78 -0.06
N LYS A 80 1.68 -9.01 -0.29
CA LYS A 80 0.84 -9.84 0.60
C LYS A 80 1.31 -11.29 0.65
N THR A 81 1.71 -11.87 -0.47
CA THR A 81 2.22 -13.24 -0.56
C THR A 81 3.54 -13.37 0.19
N GLU A 82 4.45 -12.42 -0.02
CA GLU A 82 5.75 -12.39 0.62
C GLU A 82 5.64 -12.18 2.14
N MET A 83 4.73 -11.31 2.59
CA MET A 83 4.40 -11.13 4.02
C MET A 83 3.95 -12.45 4.68
N LYS A 84 3.13 -13.25 3.99
CA LYS A 84 2.70 -14.56 4.49
C LYS A 84 3.87 -15.54 4.56
N ARG A 85 4.76 -15.52 3.56
CA ARG A 85 5.96 -16.36 3.50
C ARG A 85 6.89 -16.06 4.68
N LEU A 86 7.24 -14.79 4.89
CA LEU A 86 8.06 -14.33 6.01
C LEU A 86 7.43 -14.68 7.36
N ALA A 87 6.12 -14.44 7.52
CA ALA A 87 5.41 -14.80 8.75
C ALA A 87 5.48 -16.31 9.03
N SER A 88 5.46 -17.15 7.99
CA SER A 88 5.63 -18.60 8.15
C SER A 88 7.05 -18.98 8.57
N GLN A 89 8.06 -18.36 7.96
CA GLN A 89 9.46 -18.58 8.33
C GLN A 89 9.75 -18.15 9.77
N ILE A 90 9.22 -17.01 10.21
CA ILE A 90 9.36 -16.56 11.60
C ILE A 90 8.71 -17.56 12.55
N ARG A 91 7.50 -18.07 12.25
CA ARG A 91 6.85 -19.10 13.10
C ARG A 91 7.69 -20.38 13.19
N GLU A 92 8.29 -20.82 12.10
CA GLU A 92 9.17 -21.98 12.10
C GLU A 92 10.41 -21.75 12.96
N ARG A 93 11.07 -20.61 12.76
CA ARG A 93 12.26 -20.26 13.54
C ARG A 93 11.96 -20.07 15.01
N MET A 94 10.78 -19.57 15.38
CA MET A 94 10.34 -19.50 16.78
C MET A 94 10.33 -20.88 17.44
N ARG A 95 9.82 -21.91 16.75
CA ARG A 95 9.86 -23.29 17.25
C ARG A 95 11.30 -23.79 17.38
N ALA A 96 12.14 -23.51 16.40
CA ALA A 96 13.55 -23.89 16.43
C ALA A 96 14.34 -23.17 17.54
N ILE A 97 13.99 -21.91 17.86
CA ILE A 97 14.57 -21.17 19.00
C ILE A 97 14.24 -21.88 20.30
N ASP A 98 12.99 -22.30 20.49
CA ASP A 98 12.57 -23.00 21.70
C ASP A 98 13.36 -24.31 21.89
N VAL A 99 13.52 -25.11 20.81
CA VAL A 99 14.34 -26.33 20.83
C VAL A 99 15.82 -26.03 21.10
N ALA A 100 16.40 -25.02 20.46
CA ALA A 100 17.80 -24.64 20.66
C ALA A 100 18.06 -24.20 22.11
N MET A 101 17.10 -23.48 22.72
CA MET A 101 17.17 -23.11 24.13
C MET A 101 17.09 -24.34 25.06
N GLU A 102 16.21 -25.30 24.78
CA GLU A 102 16.14 -26.56 25.54
C GLU A 102 17.44 -27.37 25.47
N MET A 103 18.11 -27.35 24.31
CA MET A 103 19.40 -27.98 24.10
C MET A 103 20.60 -27.15 24.61
N ASN A 104 20.35 -25.98 25.21
CA ASN A 104 21.36 -25.00 25.63
C ASN A 104 22.31 -24.54 24.50
N ASP A 105 21.87 -24.63 23.24
CA ASP A 105 22.57 -24.07 22.09
C ASP A 105 22.16 -22.59 21.90
N LEU A 106 22.70 -21.75 22.77
CA LEU A 106 22.40 -20.31 22.80
C LEU A 106 22.92 -19.58 21.56
N SER A 107 23.97 -20.12 20.91
CA SER A 107 24.51 -19.59 19.66
C SER A 107 23.51 -19.74 18.52
N LEU A 108 22.96 -20.95 18.34
CA LEU A 108 21.93 -21.21 17.35
C LEU A 108 20.67 -20.40 17.64
N ALA A 109 20.22 -20.36 18.89
CA ALA A 109 19.04 -19.60 19.30
C ALA A 109 19.17 -18.11 18.96
N ARG A 110 20.33 -17.48 19.20
CA ARG A 110 20.57 -16.08 18.81
C ARG A 110 20.63 -15.86 17.32
N ASN A 111 21.26 -16.75 16.57
CA ASN A 111 21.30 -16.65 15.11
C ASN A 111 19.88 -16.69 14.52
N LEU A 112 19.03 -17.59 15.01
CA LEU A 112 17.63 -17.69 14.60
C LEU A 112 16.80 -16.46 15.00
N LEU A 113 17.03 -15.90 16.19
CA LEU A 113 16.39 -14.65 16.63
C LEU A 113 16.76 -13.48 15.73
N ARG A 114 18.05 -13.34 15.38
CA ARG A 114 18.53 -12.27 14.50
C ARG A 114 17.88 -12.35 13.11
N LEU A 115 17.86 -13.54 12.52
CA LEU A 115 17.19 -13.77 11.23
C LEU A 115 15.70 -13.44 11.30
N SER A 116 15.02 -13.84 12.38
CA SER A 116 13.60 -13.57 12.57
C SER A 116 13.31 -12.07 12.77
N MET A 117 14.19 -11.34 13.44
CA MET A 117 14.06 -9.88 13.60
C MET A 117 14.27 -9.14 12.29
N ASN A 118 15.22 -9.59 11.45
CA ASN A 118 15.43 -9.01 10.11
C ASN A 118 14.19 -9.18 9.22
N ASP A 119 13.61 -10.38 9.18
CA ASP A 119 12.38 -10.63 8.43
C ASP A 119 11.22 -9.78 8.96
N LEU A 120 11.13 -9.61 10.29
CA LEU A 120 10.12 -8.75 10.91
C LEU A 120 10.30 -7.26 10.51
N ASN A 121 11.53 -6.78 10.40
CA ASN A 121 11.81 -5.42 9.92
C ASN A 121 11.46 -5.27 8.43
N LEU A 122 11.77 -6.26 7.60
CA LEU A 122 11.34 -6.28 6.19
C LEU A 122 9.81 -6.21 6.09
N MET A 123 9.09 -6.99 6.91
CA MET A 123 7.64 -6.96 6.97
C MET A 123 7.10 -5.57 7.37
N LYS A 124 7.75 -4.86 8.30
CA LYS A 124 7.38 -3.49 8.69
C LYS A 124 7.56 -2.49 7.55
N HIS A 125 8.61 -2.63 6.74
CA HIS A 125 8.81 -1.79 5.57
C HIS A 125 7.75 -2.01 4.50
N MET A 126 7.25 -3.25 4.36
CA MET A 126 6.20 -3.59 3.40
C MET A 126 4.81 -3.15 3.87
N ASN A 127 4.45 -3.42 5.13
CA ASN A 127 3.19 -3.02 5.71
C ASN A 127 3.30 -2.90 7.25
N PRO A 128 3.53 -1.69 7.79
CA PRO A 128 3.79 -1.48 9.21
C PRO A 128 2.56 -1.76 10.10
N HIS A 129 1.36 -1.74 9.53
CA HIS A 129 0.10 -1.96 10.25
C HIS A 129 -0.40 -3.41 10.17
N SER A 130 0.40 -4.33 9.60
CA SER A 130 0.00 -5.72 9.49
C SER A 130 -0.08 -6.40 10.85
N PHE A 131 -1.21 -7.06 11.14
CA PHE A 131 -1.40 -7.89 12.32
C PHE A 131 -0.38 -9.05 12.42
N LEU A 132 0.23 -9.43 11.29
CA LEU A 132 1.27 -10.45 11.24
C LEU A 132 2.57 -10.05 11.95
N ILE A 133 2.76 -8.76 12.29
CA ILE A 133 3.99 -8.24 12.88
C ILE A 133 3.92 -8.20 14.41
N LEU A 134 2.79 -7.73 14.96
CA LEU A 134 2.69 -7.35 16.38
C LEU A 134 2.97 -8.51 17.34
N ARG A 135 2.39 -9.70 17.06
CA ARG A 135 2.55 -10.87 17.93
C ARG A 135 3.98 -11.44 17.86
N PRO A 136 4.56 -11.71 16.68
CA PRO A 136 5.95 -12.19 16.61
C PRO A 136 6.96 -11.21 17.21
N GLN A 137 6.79 -9.91 17.02
CA GLN A 137 7.69 -8.90 17.59
C GLN A 137 7.80 -9.01 19.11
N ARG A 138 6.68 -9.15 19.82
CA ARG A 138 6.66 -9.29 21.28
C ARG A 138 7.33 -10.59 21.73
N GLN A 139 7.08 -11.70 21.01
CA GLN A 139 7.66 -12.99 21.34
C GLN A 139 9.19 -13.00 21.14
N LEU A 140 9.67 -12.51 20.01
CA LEU A 140 11.11 -12.40 19.72
C LEU A 140 11.82 -11.50 20.73
N SER A 141 11.21 -10.36 21.09
CA SER A 141 11.78 -9.44 22.09
C SER A 141 11.88 -10.07 23.47
N ARG A 142 10.92 -10.93 23.83
CA ARG A 142 10.94 -11.67 25.09
C ARG A 142 12.04 -12.73 25.10
N ARG A 143 12.15 -13.54 24.04
CA ARG A 143 13.18 -14.59 23.92
C ARG A 143 14.60 -14.01 23.92
N LEU A 144 14.82 -12.85 23.29
CA LEU A 144 16.11 -12.16 23.34
C LEU A 144 16.53 -11.84 24.78
N LYS A 145 15.62 -11.25 25.57
CA LYS A 145 15.88 -10.97 27.00
C LYS A 145 16.16 -12.24 27.80
N GLU A 146 15.47 -13.33 27.50
CA GLU A 146 15.69 -14.62 28.17
C GLU A 146 17.11 -15.14 27.90
N ILE A 147 17.60 -15.09 26.66
CA ILE A 147 18.98 -15.50 26.34
C ILE A 147 20.01 -14.59 27.01
N ASP A 148 19.83 -13.27 26.94
CA ASP A 148 20.77 -12.32 27.55
C ASP A 148 20.90 -12.53 29.07
N MET A 149 19.81 -12.91 29.75
CA MET A 149 19.83 -13.27 31.17
C MET A 149 20.53 -14.60 31.48
N ILE A 150 20.56 -15.55 30.53
CA ILE A 150 21.22 -16.84 30.72
C ILE A 150 22.73 -16.69 30.57
N GLU A 151 23.19 -15.85 29.63
CA GLU A 151 24.63 -15.66 29.39
C GLU A 151 25.31 -14.67 30.33
N GLY A 152 24.55 -13.78 30.97
CA GLY A 152 25.06 -12.88 32.00
C GLY A 152 25.26 -13.51 33.38
N LYS A 153 25.03 -14.83 33.53
CA LYS A 153 25.23 -15.62 34.75
C LYS A 153 26.45 -16.51 34.61
#